data_AF-X1FN68-F1
#
_entry.id   AF-X1FN68-F1
#
_cell.length_a   1.000
_cell.length_b   1.000
_cell.length_c   1.000
_cell.angle_alpha   90.00
_cell.angle_beta   90.00
_cell.angle_gamma   90.00
#
_symmetry.space_group_name_H-M   'P 1'
#
loop_
_entity.id
_entity.type
_entity.pdbx_description
1 polymer ?
#
loop_
_entity_poly.entity_id
_entity_poly.type
_entity_poly.pdbx_seq_one_letter_code
_entity_poly.pdbx_strand_id
1 'polypeptide(L)'
;MNIKLDDENEEEKRFEEEEELEEEEEGEKHQPLALRAIKILIFYLAIGFLGWNFFNFIFSSNFCNIEEVIIKGNDYLSEDEIFSKSQIKLGENIFKLDLKKS
;
A
#
# COMPACT_ATOMS: atom_id res chain seq x y z
N MET A 1 46.77 -21.69 14.11
CA MET A 1 46.24 -21.82 12.75
C MET A 1 45.06 -22.79 12.83
N ASN A 2 43.85 -22.27 13.05
CA ASN A 2 42.59 -23.00 12.96
C ASN A 2 41.73 -22.17 12.00
N ILE A 3 41.70 -22.55 10.72
CA ILE A 3 40.92 -21.87 9.66
C ILE A 3 39.94 -22.87 9.02
N LYS A 4 39.91 -24.13 9.45
CA LYS A 4 39.11 -25.18 8.80
C LYS A 4 37.74 -25.46 9.42
N LEU A 5 37.45 -24.88 10.59
CA LEU A 5 36.22 -25.19 11.35
C LEU A 5 35.03 -24.27 11.01
N ASP A 6 35.29 -23.09 10.45
CA ASP A 6 34.21 -22.13 10.14
C ASP A 6 33.55 -22.42 8.78
N ASP A 7 34.28 -22.97 7.81
CA ASP A 7 33.76 -23.28 6.47
C ASP A 7 32.77 -24.47 6.48
N GLU A 8 33.02 -25.52 7.27
CA GLU A 8 32.12 -26.69 7.37
C GLU A 8 30.74 -26.30 7.96
N ASN A 9 30.73 -25.38 8.92
CA ASN A 9 29.51 -24.91 9.59
C ASN A 9 28.67 -23.96 8.73
N GLU A 10 29.29 -23.26 7.76
CA GLU A 10 28.55 -22.48 6.76
C GLU A 10 28.03 -23.34 5.60
N GLU A 11 28.76 -24.39 5.20
CA GLU A 11 28.24 -25.36 4.24
C GLU A 11 27.06 -26.14 4.81
N GLU A 12 27.15 -26.62 6.05
CA GLU A 12 26.05 -27.35 6.72
C GLU A 12 24.79 -26.50 6.82
N LYS A 13 24.91 -25.20 7.14
CA LYS A 13 23.78 -24.25 7.11
C LYS A 13 23.19 -24.03 5.72
N ARG A 14 24.03 -23.94 4.68
CA ARG A 14 23.53 -23.80 3.31
C ARG A 14 22.78 -25.05 2.86
N PHE A 15 23.25 -26.23 3.25
CA PHE A 15 22.55 -27.48 2.97
C PHE A 15 21.22 -27.58 3.71
N GLU A 16 21.16 -27.16 4.98
CA GLU A 16 19.90 -27.10 5.74
C GLU A 16 18.92 -26.08 5.12
N GLU A 17 19.39 -24.89 4.71
CA GLU A 17 18.55 -23.89 4.03
C GLU A 17 18.08 -24.37 2.65
N GLU A 18 18.93 -25.06 1.87
CA GLU A 18 18.55 -25.66 0.59
C GLU A 18 17.56 -26.83 0.76
N GLU A 19 17.73 -27.70 1.77
CA GLU A 19 16.75 -28.75 2.09
C GLU A 19 15.43 -28.18 2.56
N GLU A 20 15.41 -27.14 3.42
CA GLU A 20 14.16 -26.47 3.83
C GLU A 20 13.43 -25.84 2.63
N LEU A 21 14.17 -25.23 1.69
CA LEU A 21 13.61 -24.65 0.47
C LEU A 21 13.10 -25.72 -0.50
N GLU A 22 13.83 -26.84 -0.65
CA GLU A 22 13.39 -27.98 -1.47
C GLU A 22 12.19 -28.70 -0.84
N GLU A 23 12.12 -28.83 0.49
CA GLU A 23 10.96 -29.36 1.20
C GLU A 23 9.74 -28.42 1.11
N GLU A 24 9.94 -27.10 1.16
CA GLU A 24 8.87 -26.14 0.88
C GLU A 24 8.39 -26.24 -0.59
N GLU A 25 9.30 -26.38 -1.56
CA GLU A 25 8.95 -26.54 -2.98
C GLU A 25 8.26 -27.88 -3.28
N GLU A 26 8.69 -28.99 -2.67
CA GLU A 26 8.03 -30.30 -2.82
C GLU A 26 6.68 -30.34 -2.08
N GLY A 27 6.59 -29.68 -0.92
CA GLY A 27 5.34 -29.47 -0.19
C GLY A 27 4.31 -28.66 -0.97
N GLU A 28 4.74 -27.64 -1.72
CA GLU A 28 3.86 -26.88 -2.63
C GLU A 28 3.39 -27.71 -3.84
N LYS A 29 4.22 -28.64 -4.37
CA LYS A 29 3.81 -29.55 -5.47
C LYS A 29 2.73 -30.54 -5.06
N HIS A 30 2.63 -30.88 -3.77
CA HIS A 30 1.65 -31.81 -3.22
C HIS A 30 0.44 -31.17 -2.54
N GLN A 31 0.28 -29.84 -2.61
CA GLN A 31 -0.97 -29.23 -2.16
C GLN A 31 -2.11 -29.58 -3.12
N PRO A 32 -3.25 -30.13 -2.63
CA PRO A 32 -4.42 -30.34 -3.48
C PRO A 32 -4.77 -29.01 -4.15
N LEU A 33 -5.10 -29.04 -5.45
CA LEU A 33 -5.42 -27.85 -6.26
C LEU A 33 -6.39 -26.87 -5.56
N ALA A 34 -7.24 -27.39 -4.68
CA ALA A 34 -8.11 -26.63 -3.79
C ALA A 34 -7.35 -25.68 -2.84
N LEU A 35 -6.26 -26.09 -2.19
CA LEU A 35 -5.48 -25.22 -1.30
C LEU A 35 -4.80 -24.09 -2.07
N ARG A 36 -4.25 -24.38 -3.26
CA ARG A 36 -3.68 -23.35 -4.14
C ARG A 36 -4.74 -22.33 -4.59
N ALA A 37 -5.94 -22.81 -4.94
CA ALA A 37 -7.07 -21.94 -5.29
C ALA A 37 -7.56 -21.10 -4.10
N ILE A 38 -7.61 -21.69 -2.90
CA ILE A 38 -7.97 -20.97 -1.67
C ILE A 38 -6.93 -19.89 -1.34
N LYS A 39 -5.63 -20.19 -1.47
CA LYS A 39 -4.54 -19.22 -1.28
C LYS A 39 -4.73 -18.00 -2.21
N ILE A 40 -4.97 -18.25 -3.50
CA ILE A 40 -5.25 -17.19 -4.49
C ILE A 40 -6.51 -16.39 -4.11
N LEU A 41 -7.59 -17.07 -3.68
CA LEU A 41 -8.83 -16.42 -3.28
C LEU A 41 -8.63 -15.51 -2.06
N ILE A 42 -7.86 -15.97 -1.06
CA ILE A 42 -7.49 -15.16 0.11
C ILE A 42 -6.68 -13.93 -0.32
N PHE A 43 -5.74 -14.06 -1.26
CA PHE A 43 -5.00 -12.91 -1.79
C PHE A 43 -5.92 -11.87 -2.42
N TYR A 44 -6.88 -12.29 -3.26
CA TYR A 44 -7.84 -11.35 -3.85
C TYR A 44 -8.75 -10.70 -2.80
N LEU A 45 -9.17 -11.44 -1.78
CA LEU A 45 -9.93 -10.89 -0.67
C LEU A 45 -9.12 -9.86 0.12
N ALA A 46 -7.84 -10.14 0.38
CA ALA A 46 -6.95 -9.21 1.06
C ALA A 46 -6.74 -7.93 0.23
N ILE A 47 -6.48 -8.05 -1.07
CA ILE A 47 -6.33 -6.91 -1.98
C ILE A 47 -7.63 -6.11 -2.05
N GLY A 48 -8.78 -6.78 -2.18
CA GLY A 48 -10.09 -6.12 -2.21
C GLY A 48 -10.39 -5.38 -0.90
N PHE A 49 -10.09 -6.00 0.23
CA PHE A 49 -10.24 -5.38 1.55
C PHE A 49 -9.32 -4.16 1.70
N LEU A 50 -8.04 -4.28 1.36
CA LEU A 50 -7.09 -3.17 1.41
C LEU A 50 -7.51 -2.04 0.47
N GLY A 51 -7.88 -2.37 -0.77
CA GLY A 51 -8.36 -1.41 -1.75
C GLY A 51 -9.62 -0.67 -1.28
N TRP A 52 -10.58 -1.39 -0.70
CA TRP A 52 -11.80 -0.78 -0.17
C TRP A 52 -11.53 0.13 1.04
N ASN A 53 -10.67 -0.29 1.96
CA ASN A 53 -10.28 0.55 3.10
C ASN A 53 -9.50 1.77 2.64
N PHE A 54 -8.57 1.62 1.71
CA PHE A 54 -7.81 2.73 1.13
C PHE A 54 -8.73 3.70 0.39
N PHE A 55 -9.66 3.19 -0.41
CA PHE A 55 -10.68 4.01 -1.07
C PHE A 55 -11.48 4.81 -0.03
N ASN A 56 -12.08 4.15 0.96
CA ASN A 56 -12.82 4.86 2.01
C ASN A 56 -11.97 5.87 2.77
N PHE A 57 -10.70 5.55 3.04
CA PHE A 57 -9.76 6.48 3.66
C PHE A 57 -9.56 7.73 2.81
N ILE A 58 -9.21 7.60 1.54
CA ILE A 58 -8.95 8.76 0.66
C ILE A 58 -10.19 9.65 0.52
N PHE A 59 -11.37 9.04 0.37
CA PHE A 59 -12.61 9.78 0.08
C PHE A 59 -13.34 10.30 1.32
N SER A 60 -13.10 9.73 2.50
CA SER A 60 -13.86 10.06 3.72
C SER A 60 -13.00 10.57 4.88
N SER A 61 -11.68 10.36 4.85
CA SER A 61 -10.79 10.83 5.91
C SER A 61 -10.54 12.34 5.80
N ASN A 62 -10.28 12.95 6.95
CA ASN A 62 -9.81 14.34 7.01
C ASN A 62 -8.36 14.50 6.56
N PHE A 63 -7.64 13.40 6.34
CA PHE A 63 -6.22 13.43 5.96
C PHE A 63 -5.96 14.14 4.63
N CYS A 64 -6.91 14.09 3.70
CA CYS A 64 -6.80 14.78 2.41
C CYS A 64 -7.52 16.13 2.40
N ASN A 65 -7.80 16.73 3.56
CA ASN A 65 -8.39 18.06 3.66
C ASN A 65 -7.40 19.13 3.24
N ILE A 66 -7.90 20.17 2.57
CA ILE A 66 -7.11 21.35 2.24
C ILE A 66 -6.84 22.14 3.53
N GLU A 67 -5.62 22.09 4.04
CA GLU A 67 -5.23 22.81 5.26
C GLU A 67 -4.79 24.26 4.98
N GLU A 68 -4.11 24.48 3.86
CA GLU A 68 -3.56 25.79 3.50
C GLU A 68 -3.64 26.00 1.98
N VAL A 69 -3.90 27.25 1.57
CA VAL A 69 -3.85 27.68 0.17
C VAL A 69 -2.89 28.85 0.07
N ILE A 70 -1.84 28.68 -0.73
CA ILE A 70 -0.79 29.70 -0.90
C ILE A 70 -0.95 30.33 -2.28
N ILE A 71 -1.18 31.64 -2.32
CA ILE A 71 -1.38 32.41 -3.55
C ILE A 71 -0.14 33.28 -3.77
N LYS A 72 0.51 33.17 -4.93
CA LYS A 72 1.75 33.89 -5.25
C LYS A 72 1.73 34.42 -6.67
N GLY A 73 2.42 35.54 -6.90
CA GLY A 73 2.65 36.08 -8.24
C GLY A 73 1.46 36.83 -8.84
N ASN A 74 0.53 37.30 -8.01
CA ASN A 74 -0.58 38.12 -8.46
C ASN A 74 -0.62 39.47 -7.71
N ASP A 75 -0.34 40.54 -8.43
CA ASP A 75 -0.34 41.91 -7.89
C ASP A 75 -1.67 42.65 -8.14
N TYR A 76 -2.60 42.04 -8.89
CA TYR A 76 -3.83 42.69 -9.37
C TYR A 76 -5.07 42.39 -8.53
N LEU A 77 -5.11 41.25 -7.84
CA LEU A 77 -6.22 40.82 -7.00
C LEU A 77 -5.68 40.46 -5.63
N SER A 78 -6.46 40.77 -4.59
CA SER A 78 -6.14 40.31 -3.25
C SER A 78 -6.22 38.77 -3.14
N GLU A 79 -5.51 38.20 -2.17
CA GLU A 79 -5.59 36.77 -1.86
C GLU A 79 -7.04 36.35 -1.55
N ASP A 80 -7.78 37.17 -0.80
CA ASP A 80 -9.18 36.95 -0.45
C ASP A 80 -10.10 36.92 -1.68
N GLU A 81 -9.87 37.79 -2.67
CA GLU A 81 -10.63 37.81 -3.92
C GLU A 81 -10.36 36.57 -4.77
N ILE A 82 -9.10 36.13 -4.84
CA ILE A 82 -8.77 34.90 -5.56
C ILE A 82 -9.35 33.70 -4.84
N PHE A 83 -9.21 33.65 -3.52
CA PHE A 83 -9.70 32.55 -2.71
C PHE A 83 -11.23 32.43 -2.84
N SER A 84 -11.96 33.54 -2.67
CA SER A 84 -13.42 33.55 -2.83
C SER A 84 -13.89 33.16 -4.24
N LYS A 85 -13.16 33.55 -5.30
CA LYS A 85 -13.49 33.18 -6.68
C LYS A 85 -13.09 31.76 -7.05
N SER A 86 -12.06 31.19 -6.42
CA SER A 86 -11.58 29.84 -6.70
C SER A 86 -12.56 28.75 -6.26
N GLN A 87 -13.52 29.10 -5.39
CA GLN A 87 -14.46 28.16 -4.75
C GLN A 87 -13.77 27.06 -3.93
N ILE A 88 -12.47 27.20 -3.66
CA ILE A 88 -11.71 26.32 -2.80
C ILE A 88 -12.19 26.52 -1.37
N LYS A 89 -12.49 25.42 -0.67
CA LYS A 89 -12.90 25.46 0.74
C LYS A 89 -11.83 24.78 1.59
N LEU A 90 -11.24 25.55 2.49
CA LEU A 90 -10.37 25.02 3.52
C LEU A 90 -11.14 24.02 4.40
N GLY A 91 -10.46 22.94 4.80
CA GLY A 91 -11.04 21.85 5.56
C GLY A 91 -11.91 20.88 4.74
N GLU A 92 -12.08 21.09 3.43
CA GLU A 92 -12.73 20.12 2.56
C GLU A 92 -11.71 19.14 1.97
N ASN A 93 -12.07 17.86 1.88
CA ASN A 93 -11.25 16.83 1.27
C ASN A 93 -11.21 17.03 -0.26
N ILE A 94 -10.00 17.10 -0.85
CA ILE A 94 -9.80 17.33 -2.30
C ILE A 94 -10.36 16.21 -3.19
N PHE A 95 -10.49 15.00 -2.65
CA PHE A 95 -11.03 13.84 -3.34
C PHE A 95 -12.51 13.63 -3.07
N LYS A 96 -13.14 14.42 -2.20
CA LYS A 96 -14.53 14.22 -1.78
C LYS A 96 -15.47 14.09 -2.97
N LEU A 97 -16.20 12.97 -3.03
CA LEU A 97 -17.18 12.72 -4.08
C LEU A 97 -18.44 13.57 -3.85
N ASP A 98 -18.78 14.42 -4.82
CA ASP A 98 -20.03 15.16 -4.82
C ASP A 98 -21.17 14.26 -5.31
N LEU A 99 -21.74 13.49 -4.39
CA LEU A 99 -22.83 12.55 -4.67
C LEU A 99 -24.14 13.24 -5.12
N LYS A 100 -24.23 14.57 -5.04
CA LYS A 100 -25.41 15.35 -5.48
C LYS A 100 -25.37 15.77 -6.94
N LYS A 101 -24.27 15.54 -7.65
CA LYS A 101 -24.12 15.81 -9.09
C LYS A 101 -24.56 14.66 -10.01
N SER A 102 -25.20 13.63 -9.46
CA SER A 102 -25.77 12.51 -10.21
C SER A 102 -27.17 12.80 -10.74
#